data_AF-A0A367I5G7-F1
#
_entry.id   AF-A0A367I5G7-F1
#
_cell.length_a   1.000
_cell.length_b   1.000
_cell.length_c   1.000
_cell.angle_alpha   90.00
_cell.angle_beta   90.00
_cell.angle_gamma   90.00
#
_symmetry.space_group_name_H-M   'P 1'
#
loop_
_entity.id
_entity.type
_entity.pdbx_description
1 polymer ?
#
loop_
_entity_poly.entity_id
_entity_poly.type
_entity_poly.pdbx_seq_one_letter_code
_entity_poly.pdbx_strand_id
1 'polypeptide(L)'
;MMDTVVVALQIVIALVIFAVWIFRPSLNTNYRAGNAQNIFEEFAVYGLPKWSVYAIGATKLTLAFMLVIGIWYTQLVQFAVIAMGILMAGAVICHLKTKEDPLSRAIPASLMLAMCALVLYFG
;
A
#
# COMPACT_ATOMS: atom_id res chain seq x y z
N MET A 1 -18.52 -1.10 18.87
CA MET A 1 -17.22 -1.81 18.73
C MET A 1 -17.10 -2.23 17.28
N MET A 2 -15.95 -2.02 16.64
CA MET A 2 -15.74 -2.50 15.27
C MET A 2 -15.69 -4.01 15.23
N ASP A 3 -16.21 -4.58 14.15
CA ASP A 3 -16.12 -6.02 13.91
C ASP A 3 -14.67 -6.50 13.96
N THR A 4 -14.45 -7.64 14.59
CA THR A 4 -13.11 -8.25 14.75
C THR A 4 -12.41 -8.40 13.40
N VAL A 5 -13.16 -8.69 12.34
CA VAL A 5 -12.66 -8.79 10.96
C VAL A 5 -12.13 -7.44 10.48
N VAL A 6 -12.86 -6.34 10.69
CA VAL A 6 -12.46 -4.99 10.28
C VAL A 6 -11.19 -4.55 11.02
N VAL A 7 -11.09 -4.85 12.31
CA VAL A 7 -9.87 -4.57 13.10
C VAL A 7 -8.69 -5.38 12.59
N ALA A 8 -8.87 -6.68 12.35
CA ALA A 8 -7.81 -7.54 11.82
C ALA A 8 -7.29 -7.05 10.46
N LEU A 9 -8.20 -6.67 9.55
CA LEU A 9 -7.83 -6.15 8.23
C LEU A 9 -7.02 -4.86 8.32
N GLN A 10 -7.41 -3.90 9.18
CA GLN A 10 -6.64 -2.67 9.39
C GLN A 10 -5.24 -2.94 9.91
N ILE A 11 -5.11 -3.84 10.88
CA ILE A 11 -3.81 -4.23 11.43
C ILE A 11 -2.93 -4.83 10.33
N VAL A 12 -3.46 -5.75 9.52
CA VAL A 12 -2.70 -6.36 8.42
C VAL A 12 -2.29 -5.32 7.39
N ILE A 13 -3.19 -4.40 6.98
CA ILE A 13 -2.87 -3.31 6.06
C ILE A 13 -1.71 -2.47 6.63
N ALA A 14 -1.83 -2.01 7.88
CA ALA A 14 -0.83 -1.17 8.51
C ALA A 14 0.54 -1.87 8.60
N LEU A 15 0.56 -3.13 9.06
CA LEU A 15 1.79 -3.91 9.19
C LEU A 15 2.48 -4.14 7.86
N VAL A 16 1.73 -4.46 6.79
CA VAL A 16 2.30 -4.64 5.45
C VAL A 16 2.92 -3.33 4.94
N ILE A 17 2.24 -2.20 5.13
CA ILE A 17 2.76 -0.89 4.73
C ILE A 17 4.04 -0.55 5.50
N PHE A 18 4.04 -0.71 6.83
CA PHE A 18 5.23 -0.50 7.64
C PHE A 18 6.38 -1.42 7.23
N ALA A 19 6.11 -2.70 6.99
CA ALA A 19 7.10 -3.66 6.50
C ALA A 19 7.76 -3.19 5.19
N VAL A 20 6.95 -2.78 4.21
CA VAL A 20 7.44 -2.37 2.89
C VAL A 20 8.22 -1.05 2.95
N TRP A 21 7.73 -0.06 3.71
CA TRP A 21 8.24 1.31 3.67
C TRP A 21 9.27 1.65 4.75
N ILE A 22 9.37 0.86 5.83
CA ILE A 22 10.38 1.06 6.87
C ILE A 22 11.53 0.05 6.71
N PHE A 23 11.22 -1.23 6.53
CA PHE A 23 12.24 -2.29 6.60
C PHE A 23 12.72 -2.78 5.24
N ARG A 24 11.84 -2.79 4.23
CA ARG A 24 12.14 -3.29 2.88
C ARG A 24 12.49 -2.24 1.81
N PRO A 25 12.63 -0.91 2.04
CA PRO A 25 12.90 0.04 0.94
C PRO A 25 14.11 -0.30 0.06
N SER A 26 15.18 -0.82 0.66
CA SER A 26 16.44 -1.19 0.00
C SER A 26 16.53 -2.66 -0.41
N LEU A 27 15.52 -3.47 -0.11
CA LEU A 27 15.54 -4.90 -0.41
C LEU A 27 15.05 -5.19 -1.83
N ASN A 28 15.79 -6.06 -2.51
CA ASN A 28 15.34 -6.72 -3.72
C ASN A 28 14.31 -7.80 -3.35
N THR A 29 13.13 -7.73 -3.96
CA THR A 29 12.02 -8.64 -3.68
C THR A 29 11.35 -9.00 -4.99
N ASN A 30 10.75 -10.18 -5.08
CA ASN A 30 10.08 -10.67 -6.31
C ASN A 30 8.90 -9.80 -6.77
N TYR A 31 8.48 -8.82 -5.96
CA TYR A 31 7.41 -7.89 -6.26
C TYR A 31 7.89 -6.57 -6.87
N ARG A 32 9.21 -6.30 -6.91
CA ARG A 32 9.76 -5.09 -7.53
C ARG A 32 9.50 -5.10 -9.03
N ALA A 33 9.24 -3.93 -9.61
CA ALA A 33 9.01 -3.80 -11.05
C ALA A 33 10.30 -3.85 -11.88
N GLY A 34 10.20 -4.37 -13.11
CA GLY A 34 11.33 -4.60 -14.01
C GLY A 34 12.49 -5.35 -13.34
N ASN A 35 13.68 -4.75 -13.43
CA ASN A 35 14.92 -5.22 -12.78
C ASN A 35 15.26 -4.42 -11.50
N ALA A 36 14.31 -3.67 -10.94
CA ALA A 36 14.57 -2.82 -9.79
C ALA A 36 14.99 -3.61 -8.55
N GLN A 37 16.07 -3.16 -7.90
CA GLN A 37 16.62 -3.76 -6.70
C GLN A 37 16.08 -3.10 -5.42
N ASN A 38 15.47 -1.93 -5.53
CA ASN A 38 14.94 -1.15 -4.41
C ASN A 38 13.74 -0.30 -4.86
N ILE A 39 13.08 0.36 -3.90
CA ILE A 39 11.87 1.14 -4.19
C ILE A 39 12.13 2.39 -5.03
N PHE A 40 13.35 2.95 -4.98
CA PHE A 40 13.70 4.12 -5.78
C PHE A 40 13.83 3.76 -7.26
N GLU A 41 14.51 2.64 -7.55
CA GLU A 41 14.60 2.09 -8.89
C GLU A 41 13.23 1.65 -9.42
N GLU A 42 12.38 1.09 -8.56
CA GLU A 42 11.02 0.69 -8.94
C GLU A 42 10.19 1.88 -9.42
N PHE A 43 10.26 3.02 -8.73
CA PHE A 43 9.60 4.25 -9.18
C PHE A 43 10.21 4.78 -10.48
N ALA A 44 11.53 4.63 -10.68
CA ALA A 44 12.16 4.99 -11.95
C ALA A 44 11.67 4.09 -13.11
N VAL A 45 11.45 2.79 -12.88
CA VAL A 45 10.83 1.86 -13.84
C VAL A 45 9.41 2.32 -14.21
N TYR A 46 8.64 2.83 -13.25
CA TYR A 46 7.32 3.42 -13.52
C TYR A 46 7.36 4.76 -14.26
N GLY A 47 8.55 5.32 -14.51
CA GLY A 47 8.71 6.66 -15.09
C GLY A 47 8.35 7.79 -14.12
N LEU A 48 8.35 7.53 -12.81
CA LEU A 48 8.03 8.50 -11.77
C LEU A 48 9.29 9.20 -11.26
N PRO A 49 9.21 10.51 -10.91
CA PRO A 49 10.36 11.25 -10.41
C PRO A 49 10.73 10.82 -8.99
N LYS A 50 12.01 10.90 -8.62
CA LYS A 50 12.54 10.45 -7.31
C LYS A 50 11.83 11.06 -6.10
N TRP A 51 11.41 12.33 -6.18
CA TRP A 51 10.69 12.99 -5.09
C TRP A 51 9.37 12.29 -4.73
N SER A 52 8.73 11.66 -5.71
CA SER A 52 7.43 10.99 -5.51
C SER A 52 7.54 9.75 -4.63
N VAL A 53 8.72 9.11 -4.56
CA VAL A 53 8.98 8.00 -3.62
C VAL A 53 8.74 8.47 -2.19
N TYR A 54 9.29 9.62 -1.82
CA TYR A 54 9.14 10.18 -0.47
C TYR A 54 7.70 10.63 -0.21
N ALA A 55 7.06 11.29 -1.19
CA ALA A 55 5.68 11.72 -1.06
C ALA A 55 4.73 10.53 -0.83
N ILE A 56 4.76 9.54 -1.72
CA ILE A 56 3.91 8.34 -1.62
C ILE A 56 4.24 7.55 -0.35
N GLY A 57 5.52 7.43 0.02
CA GLY A 57 5.94 6.74 1.24
C GLY A 57 5.44 7.40 2.50
N ALA A 58 5.64 8.71 2.63
CA ALA A 58 5.15 9.48 3.76
C ALA A 58 3.62 9.39 3.87
N THR A 59 2.89 9.55 2.76
CA THR A 59 1.43 9.40 2.77
C THR A 59 1.01 8.00 3.21
N LYS A 60 1.61 6.92 2.66
CA LYS A 60 1.29 5.55 3.07
C LYS A 60 1.56 5.31 4.55
N LEU A 61 2.69 5.77 5.07
CA LEU A 61 3.03 5.62 6.49
C LEU A 61 2.04 6.38 7.39
N THR A 62 1.70 7.63 7.05
CA THR A 62 0.69 8.41 7.79
C THR A 62 -0.66 7.69 7.81
N LEU A 63 -1.12 7.20 6.66
CA LEU A 63 -2.38 6.47 6.56
C LEU A 63 -2.34 5.14 7.35
N ALA A 64 -1.22 4.43 7.34
CA ALA A 64 -1.04 3.22 8.16
C ALA A 64 -1.12 3.53 9.67
N PHE A 65 -0.52 4.63 10.13
CA PHE A 65 -0.70 5.09 11.51
C PHE A 65 -2.15 5.46 11.81
N MET A 66 -2.85 6.14 10.89
CA MET A 66 -4.27 6.46 11.06
C MET A 66 -5.14 5.20 11.19
N LEU A 67 -4.83 4.11 10.47
CA LEU A 67 -5.53 2.84 10.62
C LEU A 67 -5.31 2.20 12.00
N VAL A 68 -4.10 2.31 12.55
CA VAL A 68 -3.81 1.83 13.91
C VAL A 68 -4.56 2.66 14.95
N ILE A 69 -4.48 3.99 14.86
CA ILE A 69 -5.21 4.90 15.76
C ILE A 69 -6.73 4.72 15.59
N GLY A 70 -7.17 4.38 14.39
CA GLY A 70 -8.56 4.12 14.02
C GLY A 70 -9.24 3.00 14.80
N ILE A 71 -8.46 2.11 15.43
CA ILE A 71 -8.97 1.10 16.37
C ILE A 71 -9.68 1.75 17.56
N TRP A 72 -9.17 2.88 18.04
CA TRP A 72 -9.78 3.67 19.11
C TRP A 72 -10.64 4.83 18.60
N TYR A 73 -10.29 5.39 17.43
CA TYR A 73 -10.95 6.55 16.82
C TYR A 73 -11.53 6.21 15.45
N THR A 74 -12.69 5.55 15.45
CA THR A 74 -13.29 4.91 14.26
C THR A 74 -13.55 5.88 13.10
N GLN A 75 -13.71 7.17 13.38
CA GLN A 75 -13.93 8.21 12.37
C GLN A 75 -12.75 8.37 11.40
N LEU A 76 -11.54 7.95 11.80
CA LEU A 76 -10.34 8.02 10.96
C LEU A 76 -10.28 6.90 9.92
N VAL A 77 -10.97 5.79 10.16
CA VAL A 77 -10.79 4.54 9.40
C VAL A 77 -11.24 4.71 7.96
N GLN A 78 -12.45 5.22 7.73
CA GLN A 78 -13.00 5.39 6.38
C GLN A 78 -12.12 6.31 5.52
N PHE A 79 -11.71 7.45 6.07
CA PHE A 79 -10.79 8.36 5.40
C PHE A 79 -9.46 7.66 5.07
N ALA A 80 -8.88 6.94 6.03
CA ALA A 80 -7.60 6.28 5.85
C ALA A 80 -7.65 5.17 4.79
N VAL A 81 -8.70 4.34 4.76
CA VAL A 81 -8.80 3.25 3.77
C VAL A 81 -9.18 3.74 2.38
N ILE A 82 -9.96 4.82 2.25
CA ILE A 82 -10.24 5.43 0.94
C ILE A 82 -8.93 5.95 0.34
N ALA A 83 -8.19 6.76 1.10
CA ALA A 83 -6.92 7.33 0.63
C ALA A 83 -5.87 6.24 0.36
N MET A 84 -5.75 5.24 1.24
CA MET A 84 -4.85 4.11 1.04
C MET A 84 -5.26 3.30 -0.21
N GLY A 85 -6.55 3.06 -0.39
CA GLY A 85 -7.11 2.37 -1.54
C GLY A 85 -6.78 3.07 -2.85
N ILE A 86 -6.89 4.40 -2.92
CA ILE A 86 -6.46 5.17 -4.10
C ILE A 86 -4.97 4.94 -4.41
N LEU A 87 -4.11 4.93 -3.39
CA LEU A 87 -2.68 4.66 -3.57
C LEU A 87 -2.39 3.21 -4.00
N MET A 88 -3.17 2.24 -3.51
CA MET A 88 -3.06 0.85 -3.94
C MET A 88 -3.53 0.68 -5.39
N ALA A 89 -4.62 1.32 -5.78
CA ALA A 89 -5.10 1.32 -7.18
C ALA A 89 -4.05 1.93 -8.11
N GLY A 90 -3.44 3.05 -7.73
CA GLY A 90 -2.31 3.63 -8.46
C GLY A 90 -1.13 2.68 -8.60
N ALA A 91 -0.76 1.96 -7.53
CA ALA A 91 0.30 0.96 -7.57
C ALA A 91 -0.04 -0.24 -8.48
N VAL A 92 -1.27 -0.74 -8.44
CA VAL A 92 -1.75 -1.79 -9.37
C VAL A 92 -1.62 -1.31 -10.81
N ILE A 93 -2.08 -0.09 -11.11
CA ILE A 93 -1.97 0.49 -12.47
C ILE A 93 -0.51 0.58 -12.91
N CYS A 94 0.41 0.97 -12.02
CA CYS A 94 1.84 1.05 -12.34
C CYS A 94 2.40 -0.33 -12.72
N HIS A 95 2.13 -1.37 -11.91
CA HIS A 95 2.54 -2.74 -12.24
C HIS A 95 1.93 -3.26 -13.53
N LEU A 96 0.64 -2.99 -13.79
CA LEU A 96 -0.03 -3.43 -15.02
C LEU A 96 0.46 -2.70 -16.28
N LYS A 97 0.95 -1.46 -16.14
CA LYS A 97 1.52 -0.69 -17.25
C LYS A 97 2.93 -1.13 -17.62
N THR A 98 3.68 -1.71 -16.69
CA THR A 98 5.01 -2.28 -16.95
C THR A 98 4.87 -3.57 -17.75
N LYS A 99 4.89 -3.48 -19.08
CA LYS A 99 4.59 -4.60 -20.00
C LYS A 99 5.44 -5.87 -19.79
N GLU A 100 6.67 -5.70 -19.29
CA GLU A 100 7.62 -6.80 -19.07
C GLU A 100 7.37 -7.52 -17.73
N ASP A 101 6.52 -6.96 -16.86
CA ASP A 101 6.27 -7.52 -15.54
C ASP A 101 5.19 -8.61 -15.58
N PRO A 102 5.41 -9.75 -14.89
CA PRO A 102 4.34 -10.69 -14.66
C PRO A 102 3.27 -10.09 -13.74
N LEU A 103 2.00 -10.42 -14.00
CA LEU A 103 0.85 -9.97 -13.20
C LEU A 103 1.00 -10.31 -11.70
N SER A 104 1.81 -11.32 -11.36
CA SER A 104 2.11 -11.69 -9.98
C SER A 104 2.73 -10.57 -9.16
N ARG A 105 3.40 -9.60 -9.79
CA ARG A 105 3.98 -8.43 -9.10
C ARG A 105 2.92 -7.47 -8.57
N ALA A 106 1.75 -7.41 -9.21
CA ALA A 106 0.62 -6.61 -8.75
C ALA A 106 -0.15 -7.25 -7.59
N ILE A 107 0.04 -8.54 -7.29
CA ILE A 107 -0.74 -9.27 -6.27
C ILE A 107 -0.74 -8.57 -4.91
N PRO A 108 0.41 -8.11 -4.35
CA PRO A 108 0.40 -7.45 -3.05
C PRO A 108 -0.45 -6.17 -3.05
N ALA A 109 -0.32 -5.34 -4.08
CA ALA A 109 -1.10 -4.10 -4.19
C ALA A 109 -2.60 -4.40 -4.40
N SER A 110 -2.94 -5.40 -5.21
CA SER A 110 -4.32 -5.83 -5.45
C SER A 110 -4.98 -6.40 -4.20
N LEU A 111 -4.26 -7.21 -3.42
CA LEU A 111 -4.76 -7.76 -2.16
C LEU A 111 -5.01 -6.63 -1.14
N MET A 112 -4.07 -5.71 -1.01
CA MET A 112 -4.22 -4.54 -0.14
C MET A 112 -5.39 -3.65 -0.57
N LEU A 113 -5.60 -3.46 -1.87
CA LEU A 113 -6.76 -2.74 -2.41
C LEU A 113 -8.08 -3.43 -2.03
N ALA A 114 -8.14 -4.76 -2.18
CA ALA A 114 -9.32 -5.54 -1.79
C ALA A 114 -9.58 -5.44 -0.29
N MET A 115 -8.55 -5.50 0.55
CA MET A 115 -8.68 -5.30 1.99
C MET A 115 -9.18 -3.89 2.34
N CYS A 116 -8.68 -2.84 1.69
CA CYS A 116 -9.20 -1.49 1.87
C CYS A 116 -10.69 -1.40 1.51
N ALA A 117 -11.13 -2.05 0.42
CA ALA A 117 -12.54 -2.08 0.02
C ALA A 117 -13.40 -2.84 1.02
N LEU A 118 -12.92 -3.96 1.57
CA LEU A 118 -13.63 -4.73 2.61
C LEU A 118 -13.77 -3.91 3.89
N VAL A 119 -12.70 -3.23 4.33
CA VAL A 119 -12.78 -2.34 5.51
C VAL A 119 -13.74 -1.18 5.26
N LEU A 120 -13.75 -0.60 4.05
CA LEU A 120 -14.68 0.48 3.72
C LEU A 120 -16.15 0.02 3.69
N TYR A 121 -16.41 -1.22 3.28
CA TYR A 121 -17.76 -1.76 3.19
C TYR A 121 -18.30 -2.22 4.55
N PHE A 122 -17.45 -2.81 5.39
CA PHE A 122 -17.86 -3.36 6.70
C PHE A 122 -17.58 -2.45 7.91
N GLY A 123 -16.83 -1.36 7.73
CA GLY A 123 -16.40 -0.44 8.80
C GLY A 123 -17.10 0.92 8.77
#